data_AF-A0A6B2DV88-F1
#
_entry.id   AF-A0A6B2DV88-F1
#
_cell.length_a   1.000
_cell.length_b   1.000
_cell.length_c   1.000
_cell.angle_alpha   90.00
_cell.angle_beta   90.00
_cell.angle_gamma   90.00
#
_symmetry.space_group_name_H-M   'P 1'
#
loop_
_entity.id
_entity.type
_entity.pdbx_description
1 polymer ?
#
loop_
_entity_poly.entity_id
_entity_poly.type
_entity_poly.pdbx_seq_one_letter_code
_entity_poly.pdbx_strand_id
1 'polypeptide(L)'
;STAAPVVETPVDHLRLAPALPVDFRGALEAAHHVVGASARPAPDGLVDALSRDLLPDWTEDWLAPERQRWEQVRLHALEAVAQRLITAGAHLAALEAAFTAIGIDPVRESAHRTVIAAHLAQGNAGSALRHYQHYRALLHRELGVRPSPHMTRLVAAQGTP
;
A
#
# COMPACT_ATOMS: atom_id res chain seq x y z
N SER A 1 12.51 39.74 1.53
CA SER A 1 12.39 38.29 1.79
C SER A 1 13.34 37.59 0.84
N THR A 2 14.51 37.19 1.32
CA THR A 2 15.50 36.50 0.48
C THR A 2 15.09 35.04 0.43
N ALA A 3 14.66 34.56 -0.73
CA ALA A 3 14.32 33.15 -0.90
C ALA A 3 15.55 32.30 -0.55
N ALA A 4 15.38 31.36 0.38
CA ALA A 4 16.44 30.41 0.70
C ALA A 4 16.82 29.64 -0.57
N PRO A 5 18.12 29.39 -0.81
CA PRO A 5 18.56 28.68 -2.00
C PRO A 5 17.98 27.26 -2.01
N VAL A 6 17.44 26.84 -3.16
CA VAL A 6 16.86 25.49 -3.37
C VAL A 6 17.95 24.42 -3.49
N VAL A 7 19.13 24.82 -3.99
CA VAL A 7 20.28 23.96 -4.21
C VAL A 7 21.46 24.52 -3.44
N GLU A 8 22.16 23.65 -2.73
CA GLU A 8 23.45 23.93 -2.13
C GLU A 8 24.56 23.32 -3.00
N THR A 9 25.65 24.07 -3.15
CA THR A 9 26.81 23.67 -3.97
C THR A 9 28.06 23.46 -3.10
N PRO A 10 28.14 22.38 -2.32
CA PRO A 10 29.39 21.88 -1.77
C PRO A 10 30.48 21.72 -2.84
N VAL A 11 31.74 21.57 -2.40
CA VAL A 11 32.93 21.62 -3.28
C VAL A 11 32.92 20.53 -4.36
N ASP A 12 32.30 19.37 -4.11
CA ASP A 12 32.37 18.18 -4.97
C ASP A 12 31.00 17.59 -5.35
N HIS A 13 29.89 18.17 -4.89
CA HIS A 13 28.56 17.66 -5.21
C HIS A 13 27.51 18.78 -5.18
N LEU A 14 26.39 18.54 -5.85
CA LEU A 14 25.18 19.34 -5.71
C LEU A 14 24.20 18.59 -4.81
N ARG A 15 23.57 19.32 -3.88
CA ARG A 15 22.49 18.76 -3.07
C ARG A 15 21.32 19.73 -3.04
N LEU A 16 20.11 19.19 -2.94
CA LEU A 16 18.95 19.99 -2.56
C LEU A 16 19.14 20.48 -1.13
N ALA A 17 18.69 21.71 -0.85
CA ALA A 17 18.71 22.24 0.51
C ALA A 17 17.95 21.28 1.46
N PRO A 18 18.48 20.96 2.65
CA PRO A 18 17.83 20.02 3.57
C PRO A 18 16.42 20.43 3.99
N ALA A 19 16.13 21.74 3.97
CA ALA A 19 14.82 22.30 4.30
C ALA A 19 13.81 22.22 3.14
N LEU A 20 14.22 21.83 1.93
CA LEU A 20 13.33 21.74 0.79
C LEU A 20 12.41 20.51 0.95
N PRO A 21 11.08 20.70 1.03
CA PRO A 21 10.16 19.58 1.10
C PRO A 21 10.20 18.78 -0.20
N VAL A 22 10.44 17.48 -0.06
CA VAL A 22 10.36 16.51 -1.16
C VAL A 22 9.27 15.52 -0.78
N ASP A 23 8.21 15.50 -1.58
CA ASP A 23 7.04 14.63 -1.39
C ASP A 23 7.45 13.16 -1.24
N PHE A 24 8.34 12.66 -2.11
CA PHE A 24 8.85 11.29 -2.04
C PHE A 24 9.58 11.00 -0.71
N ARG A 25 10.38 11.94 -0.19
CA ARG A 25 11.07 11.75 1.11
C ARG A 25 10.06 11.67 2.24
N GLY A 26 9.06 12.57 2.24
CA GLY A 26 7.99 12.55 3.24
C GLY A 26 7.18 11.25 3.19
N ALA A 27 6.83 10.78 1.99
CA ALA A 27 6.11 9.51 1.81
C ALA A 27 6.95 8.31 2.28
N LEU A 28 8.25 8.28 1.96
CA LEU A 28 9.17 7.22 2.36
C LEU A 28 9.37 7.16 3.89
N GLU A 29 9.55 8.31 4.54
CA GLU A 29 9.67 8.39 6.00
C GLU A 29 8.38 7.92 6.69
N ALA A 30 7.22 8.38 6.21
CA ALA A 30 5.93 7.96 6.73
C ALA A 30 5.68 6.45 6.53
N ALA A 31 6.07 5.90 5.38
CA ALA A 31 6.00 4.46 5.09
C ALA A 31 6.82 3.64 6.10
N HIS A 32 8.07 4.04 6.36
CA HIS A 32 8.90 3.36 7.36
C HIS A 32 8.33 3.47 8.78
N HIS A 33 7.73 4.61 9.13
CA HIS A 33 7.10 4.80 10.44
C HIS A 33 5.89 3.88 10.68
N VAL A 34 5.07 3.60 9.66
CA VAL A 34 3.90 2.74 9.82
C VAL A 34 4.24 1.26 9.82
N VAL A 35 5.37 0.87 9.23
CA VAL A 35 5.88 -0.53 9.22
C VAL A 35 6.71 -0.84 10.48
N GLY A 36 7.37 0.16 11.08
CA GLY A 36 8.31 -0.04 12.20
C GLY A 36 7.68 -0.51 13.53
N ALA A 37 8.53 -1.00 14.43
CA ALA A 37 8.16 -1.66 15.70
C ALA A 37 7.33 -0.81 16.66
N SER A 38 7.43 0.52 16.61
CA SER A 38 6.64 1.45 17.42
C SER A 38 5.39 1.99 16.71
N ALA A 39 5.07 1.46 15.53
CA ALA A 39 3.94 1.76 14.64
C ALA A 39 3.13 3.01 15.04
N ARG A 40 3.63 4.19 14.68
CA ARG A 40 2.95 5.48 14.93
C ARG A 40 1.71 5.61 14.04
N PRO A 41 0.65 6.34 14.45
CA PRO A 41 -0.52 6.56 13.60
C PRO A 41 -0.08 7.07 12.22
N ALA A 42 -0.72 6.54 11.17
CA ALA A 42 -0.46 6.99 9.81
C ALA A 42 -0.86 8.48 9.70
N PRO A 43 0.00 9.33 9.10
CA PRO A 43 -0.39 10.71 8.81
C PRO A 43 -1.53 10.75 7.79
N ASP A 44 -2.33 11.81 7.85
CA ASP A 44 -3.38 12.06 6.86
C ASP A 44 -2.79 12.12 5.45
N GLY A 45 -3.53 11.59 4.48
CA GLY A 45 -3.09 11.55 3.07
C GLY A 45 -1.98 10.54 2.77
N LEU A 46 -1.53 9.72 3.73
CA LEU A 46 -0.49 8.71 3.47
C LEU A 46 -0.89 7.75 2.33
N VAL A 47 -2.14 7.28 2.28
CA VAL A 47 -2.61 6.38 1.21
C VAL A 47 -2.48 7.04 -0.17
N ASP A 48 -2.83 8.32 -0.28
CA ASP A 48 -2.66 9.08 -1.53
C ASP A 48 -1.18 9.21 -1.90
N ALA A 49 -0.31 9.51 -0.95
CA ALA A 49 1.13 9.59 -1.19
C ALA A 49 1.72 8.23 -1.65
N LEU A 50 1.26 7.12 -1.06
CA LEU A 50 1.68 5.76 -1.41
C LEU A 50 1.13 5.27 -2.76
N SER A 51 0.06 5.90 -3.28
CA SER A 51 -0.52 5.54 -4.58
C SER A 51 0.33 6.01 -5.77
N ARG A 52 1.25 6.95 -5.55
CA ARG A 52 2.01 7.61 -6.61
C ARG A 52 3.24 6.81 -7.01
N ASP A 53 3.52 6.79 -8.31
CA ASP A 53 4.74 6.21 -8.86
C ASP A 53 5.93 7.16 -8.69
N LEU A 54 7.14 6.58 -8.59
CA LEU A 54 8.37 7.36 -8.52
C LEU A 54 8.77 7.85 -9.92
N LEU A 55 8.65 9.17 -10.14
CA LEU A 55 9.04 9.88 -11.36
C LEU A 55 8.48 9.23 -12.63
N PRO A 56 7.15 9.07 -12.79
CA PRO A 56 6.55 8.22 -13.83
C PRO A 56 6.93 8.62 -15.27
N ASP A 57 7.17 9.90 -15.52
CA ASP A 57 7.49 10.42 -16.86
C ASP A 57 8.95 10.23 -17.28
N TRP A 58 9.77 9.63 -16.42
CA TRP A 58 11.20 9.44 -16.58
C TRP A 58 11.51 7.97 -16.92
N THR A 59 12.53 7.70 -17.75
CA THR A 59 12.81 6.35 -18.30
C THR A 59 14.27 5.92 -18.19
N GLU A 60 15.05 6.56 -17.33
CA GLU A 60 16.47 6.30 -17.15
C GLU A 60 16.71 4.98 -16.42
N ASP A 61 17.74 4.23 -16.85
CA ASP A 61 18.02 2.89 -16.33
C ASP A 61 18.27 2.85 -14.81
N TRP A 62 18.78 3.93 -14.23
CA TRP A 62 19.01 4.03 -12.79
C TRP A 62 17.71 4.06 -11.98
N LEU A 63 16.57 4.40 -12.60
CA LEU A 63 15.27 4.45 -11.92
C LEU A 63 14.65 3.07 -11.69
N ALA A 64 14.94 2.08 -12.53
CA ALA A 64 14.38 0.74 -12.41
C ALA A 64 14.55 0.14 -10.99
N PRO A 65 15.77 0.07 -10.41
CA PRO A 65 15.96 -0.45 -9.06
C PRO A 65 15.30 0.42 -7.98
N GLU A 66 15.23 1.74 -8.16
CA GLU A 66 14.60 2.64 -7.18
C GLU A 66 13.08 2.52 -7.20
N ARG A 67 12.45 2.37 -8.37
CA ARG A 67 11.01 2.08 -8.51
C ARG A 67 10.65 0.73 -7.90
N GLN A 68 11.46 -0.30 -8.14
CA GLN A 68 11.24 -1.61 -7.53
C GLN A 68 11.32 -1.54 -6.00
N ARG A 69 12.31 -0.82 -5.45
CA ARG A 69 12.40 -0.59 -4.00
C ARG A 69 11.19 0.17 -3.48
N TRP A 70 10.78 1.23 -4.18
CA TRP A 70 9.62 2.02 -3.81
C TRP A 70 8.34 1.18 -3.80
N GLU A 71 8.11 0.36 -4.82
CA GLU A 71 6.98 -0.58 -4.89
C GLU A 71 6.92 -1.50 -3.68
N GLN A 72 8.06 -2.07 -3.28
CA GLN A 72 8.10 -2.93 -2.10
C GLN A 72 7.75 -2.16 -0.83
N VAL A 73 8.35 -0.98 -0.62
CA VAL A 73 8.09 -0.16 0.56
C VAL A 73 6.63 0.26 0.64
N ARG A 74 6.06 0.79 -0.46
CA ARG A 74 4.69 1.30 -0.48
C ARG A 74 3.67 0.19 -0.25
N LEU A 75 3.90 -1.01 -0.79
CA LEU A 75 3.01 -2.15 -0.57
C LEU A 75 3.00 -2.59 0.91
N HIS A 76 4.18 -2.70 1.55
CA HIS A 76 4.24 -3.07 2.97
C HIS A 76 3.58 -2.00 3.86
N ALA A 77 3.76 -0.72 3.53
CA ALA A 77 3.12 0.37 4.25
C ALA A 77 1.60 0.36 4.09
N LEU A 78 1.08 0.19 2.87
CA LEU A 78 -0.36 0.09 2.61
C LEU A 78 -0.99 -1.07 3.37
N GLU A 79 -0.32 -2.22 3.44
CA GLU A 79 -0.79 -3.37 4.22
C GLU A 79 -0.81 -3.11 5.72
N ALA A 80 0.24 -2.48 6.25
CA ALA A 80 0.30 -2.11 7.67
C ALA A 80 -0.80 -1.11 8.02
N VAL A 81 -1.03 -0.11 7.17
CA VAL A 81 -2.10 0.90 7.33
C VAL A 81 -3.47 0.23 7.26
N ALA A 82 -3.73 -0.58 6.23
CA ALA A 82 -4.96 -1.34 6.06
C ALA A 82 -5.27 -2.21 7.29
N GLN A 83 -4.31 -2.98 7.78
CA GLN A 83 -4.49 -3.86 8.92
C GLN A 83 -4.85 -3.10 10.19
N ARG A 84 -4.21 -1.95 10.43
CA ARG A 84 -4.49 -1.09 11.59
C ARG A 84 -5.86 -0.45 11.50
N LEU A 85 -6.27 0.01 10.31
CA LEU A 85 -7.59 0.58 10.08
C LEU A 85 -8.70 -0.47 10.28
N ILE A 86 -8.47 -1.72 9.86
CA ILE A 86 -9.37 -2.83 10.19
C ILE A 86 -9.52 -3.01 11.70
N THR A 87 -8.41 -3.08 12.44
CA THR A 87 -8.42 -3.24 13.90
C THR A 87 -9.11 -2.08 14.60
N ALA A 88 -9.03 -0.86 14.04
CA ALA A 88 -9.68 0.33 14.56
C ALA A 88 -11.16 0.48 14.12
N GLY A 89 -11.70 -0.43 13.30
CA GLY A 89 -13.07 -0.34 12.77
C GLY A 89 -13.26 0.68 11.64
N ALA A 90 -12.18 1.30 11.15
CA ALA A 90 -12.18 2.26 10.06
C ALA A 90 -12.22 1.56 8.69
N HIS A 91 -13.30 0.81 8.43
CA HIS A 91 -13.36 -0.12 7.30
C HIS A 91 -13.27 0.54 5.92
N LEU A 92 -13.83 1.75 5.75
CA LEU A 92 -13.76 2.47 4.47
C LEU A 92 -12.30 2.83 4.12
N ALA A 93 -11.58 3.44 5.06
CA ALA A 93 -10.17 3.79 4.87
C ALA A 93 -9.29 2.53 4.70
N ALA A 94 -9.64 1.42 5.37
CA ALA A 94 -8.94 0.14 5.17
C ALA A 94 -9.12 -0.39 3.74
N LEU A 95 -10.33 -0.25 3.17
CA LEU A 95 -10.61 -0.61 1.78
C LEU A 95 -9.81 0.27 0.81
N GLU A 96 -9.73 1.58 1.04
CA GLU A 96 -8.93 2.49 0.21
C GLU A 96 -7.45 2.07 0.18
N ALA A 97 -6.85 1.78 1.34
CA ALA A 97 -5.47 1.29 1.41
C ALA A 97 -5.29 -0.06 0.70
N ALA A 98 -6.23 -0.99 0.88
CA ALA A 98 -6.18 -2.31 0.27
C ALA A 98 -6.35 -2.26 -1.26
N PHE A 99 -7.28 -1.46 -1.78
CA PHE A 99 -7.45 -1.29 -3.22
C PHE A 99 -6.27 -0.57 -3.86
N THR A 100 -5.66 0.39 -3.16
CA THR A 100 -4.40 1.00 -3.61
C THR A 100 -3.31 -0.06 -3.76
N ALA A 101 -3.17 -0.96 -2.78
CA ALA A 101 -2.20 -2.06 -2.86
C ALA A 101 -2.51 -3.04 -4.01
N ILE A 102 -3.80 -3.37 -4.25
CA ILE A 102 -4.23 -4.21 -5.38
C ILE A 102 -3.93 -3.54 -6.73
N GLY A 103 -4.06 -2.21 -6.81
CA GLY A 103 -3.70 -1.46 -8.01
C GLY A 103 -2.21 -1.55 -8.36
N ILE A 104 -1.35 -1.67 -7.35
CA ILE A 104 0.11 -1.81 -7.51
C ILE A 104 0.49 -3.28 -7.78
N ASP A 105 -0.06 -4.22 -7.01
CA ASP A 105 0.19 -5.66 -7.14
C ASP A 105 -1.15 -6.43 -7.11
N PRO A 106 -1.72 -6.74 -8.28
CA PRO A 106 -3.02 -7.40 -8.39
C PRO A 106 -3.08 -8.81 -7.79
N VAL A 107 -1.94 -9.49 -7.61
CA VAL A 107 -1.91 -10.87 -7.07
C VAL A 107 -1.58 -10.90 -5.57
N ARG A 108 -1.49 -9.74 -4.91
CA ARG A 108 -1.10 -9.63 -3.50
C ARG A 108 -2.21 -10.08 -2.54
N GLU A 109 -2.14 -11.34 -2.11
CA GLU A 109 -3.19 -11.97 -1.31
C GLU A 109 -3.55 -11.21 -0.02
N SER A 110 -2.57 -10.64 0.66
CA SER A 110 -2.77 -9.86 1.89
C SER A 110 -3.69 -8.66 1.69
N ALA A 111 -3.57 -7.95 0.56
CA ALA A 111 -4.45 -6.84 0.24
C ALA A 111 -5.89 -7.32 -0.03
N HIS A 112 -6.05 -8.39 -0.81
CA HIS A 112 -7.36 -9.02 -1.01
C HIS A 112 -7.99 -9.51 0.30
N ARG A 113 -7.17 -10.01 1.23
CA ARG A 113 -7.63 -10.52 2.53
C ARG A 113 -8.20 -9.38 3.37
N THR A 114 -7.57 -8.21 3.35
CA THR A 114 -8.11 -7.01 4.00
C THR A 114 -9.48 -6.64 3.44
N VAL A 115 -9.65 -6.63 2.11
CA VAL A 115 -10.96 -6.29 1.50
C VAL A 115 -12.06 -7.24 1.99
N ILE A 116 -11.78 -8.54 2.03
CA ILE A 116 -12.75 -9.53 2.50
C ILE A 116 -13.01 -9.34 4.00
N ALA A 117 -11.97 -9.16 4.81
CA ALA A 117 -12.12 -8.90 6.24
C ALA A 117 -12.95 -7.64 6.53
N ALA A 118 -12.76 -6.56 5.76
CA ALA A 118 -13.52 -5.32 5.86
C ALA A 118 -15.01 -5.54 5.57
N HIS A 119 -15.34 -6.30 4.53
CA HIS A 119 -16.72 -6.64 4.21
C HIS A 119 -17.36 -7.52 5.28
N LEU A 120 -16.63 -8.49 5.81
CA LEU A 120 -17.13 -9.36 6.88
C LEU A 120 -17.38 -8.60 8.18
N ALA A 121 -16.48 -7.69 8.56
CA ALA A 121 -16.66 -6.86 9.75
C ALA A 121 -17.91 -5.96 9.67
N GLN A 122 -18.34 -5.61 8.45
CA GLN A 122 -19.57 -4.86 8.18
C GLN A 122 -20.81 -5.76 7.99
N GLY A 123 -20.70 -7.08 8.20
CA GLY A 123 -21.80 -8.03 7.97
C GLY A 123 -22.13 -8.28 6.50
N ASN A 124 -21.30 -7.80 5.56
CA ASN A 124 -21.53 -7.91 4.13
C ASN A 124 -20.88 -9.17 3.52
N ALA A 125 -21.34 -10.34 3.99
CA ALA A 125 -20.81 -11.64 3.58
C ALA A 125 -20.89 -11.88 2.05
N GLY A 126 -21.95 -11.36 1.40
CA GLY A 126 -22.09 -11.47 -0.05
C GLY A 126 -20.99 -10.74 -0.84
N SER A 127 -20.56 -9.56 -0.38
CA SER A 127 -19.47 -8.82 -1.03
C SER A 127 -18.11 -9.49 -0.79
N ALA A 128 -17.90 -10.00 0.43
CA ALA A 128 -16.73 -10.83 0.75
C ALA A 128 -16.62 -12.06 -0.16
N LEU A 129 -17.71 -12.80 -0.34
CA LEU A 129 -17.74 -13.99 -1.20
C LEU A 129 -17.50 -13.64 -2.67
N ARG A 130 -18.13 -12.58 -3.18
CA ARG A 130 -17.90 -12.10 -4.56
C ARG A 130 -16.44 -11.71 -4.79
N HIS A 131 -15.84 -10.96 -3.87
CA HIS A 131 -14.43 -10.56 -3.97
C HIS A 131 -13.49 -11.77 -3.98
N TYR A 132 -13.74 -12.75 -3.10
CA TYR A 132 -12.98 -14.00 -3.07
C TYR A 132 -13.08 -14.78 -4.38
N GLN A 133 -14.28 -14.90 -4.95
CA GLN A 133 -14.47 -15.58 -6.23
C GLN A 133 -13.71 -14.90 -7.37
N HIS A 134 -13.76 -13.56 -7.41
CA HIS A 134 -12.99 -12.78 -8.38
C HIS A 134 -11.49 -12.97 -8.20
N TYR A 135 -10.97 -12.85 -6.97
CA TYR A 135 -9.55 -13.07 -6.68
C TYR A 135 -9.09 -14.50 -7.00
N ARG A 136 -9.92 -15.51 -6.71
CA ARG A 136 -9.62 -16.91 -7.06
C ARG A 136 -9.50 -17.08 -8.57
N ALA A 137 -10.37 -16.45 -9.35
CA ALA A 137 -10.31 -16.51 -10.81
C ALA A 137 -9.07 -15.78 -11.35
N LEU A 138 -8.74 -14.60 -10.80
CA LEU A 138 -7.53 -13.85 -11.11
C LEU A 138 -6.27 -14.69 -10.87
N LEU A 139 -6.12 -15.22 -9.66
CA LEU A 139 -4.92 -15.96 -9.26
C LEU A 139 -4.72 -17.24 -10.09
N HIS A 140 -5.82 -17.91 -10.43
CA HIS A 140 -5.77 -19.06 -11.34
C HIS A 140 -5.36 -18.66 -12.76
N ARG A 141 -5.86 -17.52 -13.27
CA ARG A 141 -5.53 -17.02 -14.60
C ARG A 141 -4.07 -16.59 -14.72
N GLU A 142 -3.57 -15.82 -13.76
CA GLU A 142 -2.22 -15.22 -13.82
C GLU A 142 -1.12 -16.20 -13.40
N LEU A 143 -1.37 -17.02 -12.37
CA LEU A 143 -0.34 -17.84 -11.73
C LEU A 143 -0.64 -19.35 -11.76
N GLY A 144 -1.83 -19.77 -12.20
CA GLY A 144 -2.23 -21.18 -12.19
C GLY A 144 -2.49 -21.76 -10.80
N VAL A 145 -2.43 -20.95 -9.73
CA VAL A 145 -2.57 -21.40 -8.34
C VAL A 145 -3.93 -21.02 -7.74
N ARG A 146 -4.21 -21.58 -6.55
CA ARG A 146 -5.42 -21.28 -5.76
C ARG A 146 -5.06 -20.38 -4.58
N PRO A 147 -6.03 -19.61 -4.03
CA PRO A 147 -5.83 -18.85 -2.81
C PRO A 147 -5.38 -19.74 -1.66
N SER A 148 -4.63 -19.15 -0.72
CA SER A 148 -4.12 -19.89 0.42
C SER A 148 -5.23 -20.48 1.31
N PRO A 149 -4.90 -21.47 2.16
CA PRO A 149 -5.82 -21.96 3.17
C PRO A 149 -6.28 -20.88 4.15
N HIS A 150 -5.45 -19.86 4.41
CA HIS A 150 -5.84 -18.74 5.27
C HIS A 150 -6.94 -17.92 4.61
N MET A 151 -6.77 -17.55 3.34
CA MET A 151 -7.80 -16.85 2.58
C MET A 151 -9.11 -17.65 2.50
N THR A 152 -9.00 -18.95 2.22
CA THR A 152 -10.17 -19.82 2.07
C THR A 152 -10.97 -19.93 3.37
N ARG A 153 -10.29 -20.07 4.53
CA ARG A 153 -10.94 -20.14 5.84
C ARG A 153 -11.71 -18.87 6.20
N LEU A 154 -11.22 -17.71 5.78
CA LEU A 154 -11.82 -16.42 6.10
C LEU A 154 -13.24 -16.30 5.52
N VAL A 155 -13.47 -16.87 4.34
CA VAL A 155 -14.80 -16.89 3.70
C VAL A 155 -15.64 -18.09 4.14
N ALA A 156 -15.02 -19.24 4.41
CA ALA A 156 -15.73 -20.46 4.81
C ALA A 156 -16.46 -20.32 6.16
N ALA A 157 -15.94 -19.51 7.09
CA ALA A 157 -16.56 -19.26 8.39
C ALA A 157 -17.94 -18.58 8.34
N GLN A 158 -18.39 -18.15 7.16
CA GLN A 158 -19.65 -17.41 6.96
C GLN A 158 -20.69 -18.22 6.17
N GLY A 159 -20.29 -19.38 5.65
CA GLY A 159 -21.18 -20.32 4.96
C GLY A 159 -21.65 -21.41 5.91
N THR A 160 -22.53 -21.08 6.85
CA THR A 160 -23.35 -22.08 7.52
C THR A 160 -24.71 -22.09 6.80
N PRO A 161 -25.18 -23.23 6.28
CA PRO A 161 -26.57 -23.35 5.80
C PRO A 161 -27.57 -23.13 6.94
#